data_AF-A0A0X3SGF5-F1
#
_entry.id   AF-A0A0X3SGF5-F1
#
_cell.length_a   1.000
_cell.length_b   1.000
_cell.length_c   1.000
_cell.angle_alpha   90.00
_cell.angle_beta   90.00
_cell.angle_gamma   90.00
#
_symmetry.space_group_name_H-M   'P 1'
#
loop_
_entity.id
_entity.type
_entity.pdbx_description
1 polymer ?
#
loop_
_entity_poly.entity_id
_entity_poly.type
_entity_poly.pdbx_seq_one_letter_code
_entity_poly.pdbx_strand_id
1 'polypeptide(L)'
;MTIEAPPASTSASPTTRQVWTRARGVLLAVVLLLVGAVVIAVVRSDAHHGRLDPRSADPYGSRAVAALLADRGVSTRVVTTLAEARDTAGSDTTLLIAVPDQLTSRQQRLVHEAMEGSGGRTVLVTPTASVRTLAPGISPDPAVAFASTLEPDCALPAARRAGTADTGGVRYVANAAGADICYPSDGLPTLVRLPAASGGGDTVVLGSPDILYNNRLDEEGNASLALQLLGSRPHVVWYLPSFSDPSATDSGRKSFFDLLPSGWLWGTLQLFVAAALAALWRARRLGPLVPEKLPVAIRASEAVEGRARLYRKANARDRAATALRSATRARLAPLVGVPLAQAHTPEVLLPALSAHLHGDGPSLHSLLFGPPPGDDAALISLADQLDALESEVRRP
;
A
#
# COMPACT_ATOMS: atom_id res chain seq x y z
N MET A 1 -13.23 65.56 2.94
CA MET A 1 -13.66 64.19 2.65
C MET A 1 -12.42 63.38 2.31
N THR A 2 -11.92 62.62 3.28
CA THR A 2 -10.80 61.71 3.11
C THR A 2 -11.30 60.32 3.50
N ILE A 3 -11.28 59.40 2.55
CA ILE A 3 -11.74 58.02 2.72
C ILE A 3 -10.60 57.28 3.44
N GLU A 4 -10.80 56.98 4.72
CA GLU A 4 -9.85 56.20 5.51
C GLU A 4 -10.13 54.70 5.31
N ALA A 5 -9.09 53.96 4.92
CA ALA A 5 -9.18 52.54 4.57
C ALA A 5 -9.51 51.67 5.79
N PRO A 6 -10.33 50.60 5.62
CA PRO A 6 -10.70 49.72 6.73
C PRO A 6 -9.49 48.93 7.25
N PRO A 7 -9.40 48.64 8.57
CA PRO A 7 -8.30 47.87 9.12
C PRO A 7 -8.32 46.41 8.63
N ALA A 8 -7.13 45.88 8.35
CA ALA A 8 -6.92 44.54 7.84
C ALA A 8 -7.45 43.47 8.81
N SER A 9 -8.23 42.54 8.28
CA SER A 9 -8.82 41.42 9.01
C SER A 9 -7.73 40.38 9.32
N THR A 10 -7.38 40.18 10.59
CA THR A 10 -6.50 39.08 10.99
C THR A 10 -7.29 37.77 10.95
N SER A 11 -7.16 37.05 9.83
CA SER A 11 -7.70 35.70 9.67
C SER A 11 -6.95 34.71 10.57
N ALA A 12 -7.62 34.15 11.58
CA ALA A 12 -7.13 33.00 12.35
C ALA A 12 -7.36 31.68 11.59
N SER A 13 -7.06 31.66 10.29
CA SER A 13 -6.98 30.40 9.55
C SER A 13 -5.67 29.70 9.95
N PRO A 14 -5.68 28.39 10.28
CA PRO A 14 -4.42 27.67 10.41
C PRO A 14 -3.63 27.87 9.12
N THR A 15 -2.42 28.41 9.24
CA THR A 15 -1.58 28.68 8.08
C THR A 15 -1.36 27.38 7.31
N THR A 16 -1.38 27.44 5.99
CA THR A 16 -1.13 26.30 5.09
C THR A 16 0.13 25.50 5.50
N ARG A 17 1.12 26.19 6.07
CA ARG A 17 2.35 25.64 6.64
C ARG A 17 2.12 24.66 7.82
N GLN A 18 1.17 24.94 8.72
CA GLN A 18 0.84 24.05 9.85
C GLN A 18 0.07 22.79 9.44
N VAL A 19 -0.76 22.90 8.40
CA VAL A 19 -1.46 21.72 7.83
C VAL A 19 -0.45 20.85 7.08
N TRP A 20 0.49 21.48 6.37
CA TRP A 20 1.52 20.78 5.60
C TRP A 20 2.51 20.02 6.47
N THR A 21 2.94 20.56 7.61
CA THR A 21 3.85 19.83 8.53
C THR A 21 3.21 18.60 9.16
N ARG A 22 1.91 18.65 9.51
CA ARG A 22 1.17 17.48 10.01
C ARG A 22 0.87 16.45 8.92
N ALA A 23 0.52 16.89 7.71
CA ALA A 23 0.23 15.99 6.60
C ALA A 23 1.49 15.29 6.05
N ARG A 24 2.66 15.93 6.14
CA ARG A 24 3.93 15.39 5.61
C ARG A 24 4.37 14.09 6.30
N GLY A 25 4.15 13.96 7.61
CA GLY A 25 4.44 12.72 8.34
C GLY A 25 3.55 11.55 7.90
N VAL A 26 2.24 11.82 7.74
CA VAL A 26 1.28 10.82 7.22
C VAL A 26 1.59 10.45 5.78
N LEU A 27 1.90 11.43 4.93
CA LEU A 27 2.27 11.21 3.54
C LEU A 27 3.54 10.35 3.43
N LEU A 28 4.56 10.63 4.25
CA LEU A 28 5.79 9.84 4.29
C LEU A 28 5.51 8.39 4.70
N ALA A 29 4.68 8.18 5.72
CA ALA A 29 4.29 6.85 6.16
C ALA A 29 3.54 6.08 5.05
N VAL A 30 2.60 6.73 4.35
CA VAL A 30 1.88 6.13 3.21
C VAL A 30 2.84 5.78 2.07
N VAL A 31 3.77 6.67 1.73
CA VAL A 31 4.78 6.41 0.69
C VAL A 31 5.67 5.23 1.07
N LEU A 32 6.15 5.16 2.32
CA LEU A 32 6.95 4.03 2.80
C LEU A 32 6.17 2.72 2.76
N LEU A 33 4.88 2.74 3.11
CA LEU A 33 4.01 1.57 3.04
C LEU A 33 3.80 1.11 1.59
N LEU A 34 3.57 2.04 0.66
CA LEU A 34 3.47 1.75 -0.78
C LEU A 34 4.78 1.19 -1.35
N VAL A 35 5.92 1.80 -1.02
CA VAL A 35 7.24 1.31 -1.44
C VAL A 35 7.48 -0.10 -0.88
N GLY A 36 7.18 -0.33 0.40
CA GLY A 36 7.26 -1.65 1.01
C GLY A 36 6.38 -2.68 0.29
N ALA A 37 5.14 -2.32 -0.04
CA ALA A 37 4.24 -3.17 -0.81
C ALA A 37 4.78 -3.49 -2.22
N VAL A 38 5.34 -2.49 -2.92
CA VAL A 38 5.96 -2.68 -4.24
C VAL A 38 7.18 -3.58 -4.15
N VAL A 39 8.07 -3.37 -3.18
CA VAL A 39 9.26 -4.22 -2.98
C VAL A 39 8.85 -5.66 -2.69
N ILE A 40 7.87 -5.88 -1.80
CA ILE A 40 7.35 -7.23 -1.51
C ILE A 40 6.75 -7.86 -2.77
N ALA A 41 6.00 -7.09 -3.57
CA ALA A 41 5.40 -7.57 -4.81
C ALA A 41 6.49 -8.00 -5.81
N VAL A 42 7.52 -7.18 -6.03
CA VAL A 42 8.63 -7.48 -6.95
C VAL A 42 9.40 -8.73 -6.50
N VAL A 43 9.79 -8.81 -5.22
CA VAL A 43 10.53 -9.97 -4.69
C VAL A 43 9.71 -11.25 -4.77
N ARG A 44 8.39 -11.20 -4.52
CA ARG A 44 7.51 -12.37 -4.65
C ARG A 44 7.21 -12.75 -6.10
N SER A 45 7.27 -11.80 -7.03
CA SER A 45 7.06 -12.06 -8.46
C SER A 45 8.16 -12.98 -8.99
N ASP A 46 9.43 -12.74 -8.61
CA ASP A 46 10.58 -13.54 -9.06
C ASP A 46 10.52 -15.03 -8.71
N ALA A 47 9.83 -15.41 -7.63
CA ALA A 47 9.80 -16.81 -7.18
C ALA A 47 8.88 -17.72 -8.01
N HIS A 48 8.00 -17.19 -8.88
CA HIS A 48 7.00 -18.00 -9.60
C HIS A 48 6.87 -17.68 -11.10
N HIS A 49 7.77 -16.88 -11.67
CA HIS A 49 7.76 -16.67 -13.13
C HIS A 49 7.95 -18.00 -13.86
N GLY A 50 7.19 -18.18 -14.96
CA GLY A 50 7.31 -19.38 -15.80
C GLY A 50 6.98 -20.70 -15.10
N ARG A 51 6.15 -20.69 -14.03
CA ARG A 51 5.70 -21.93 -13.37
C ARG A 51 5.06 -22.87 -14.39
N LEU A 52 5.56 -24.11 -14.44
CA LEU A 52 5.19 -25.13 -15.43
C LEU A 52 5.43 -24.73 -16.90
N ASP A 53 6.17 -23.65 -17.18
CA ASP A 53 6.53 -23.29 -18.56
C ASP A 53 7.72 -24.16 -19.01
N PRO A 54 7.59 -24.95 -20.09
CA PRO A 54 8.69 -25.78 -20.61
C PRO A 54 9.84 -24.95 -21.18
N ARG A 55 9.66 -23.63 -21.31
CA ARG A 55 10.71 -22.70 -21.72
C ARG A 55 11.43 -22.08 -20.53
N SER A 56 10.95 -22.20 -19.28
CA SER A 56 11.61 -21.59 -18.12
C SER A 56 12.58 -22.56 -17.41
N ALA A 57 13.79 -22.07 -17.11
CA ALA A 57 14.78 -22.77 -16.27
C ALA A 57 14.64 -22.46 -14.78
N ASP A 58 13.66 -21.65 -14.38
CA ASP A 58 13.41 -21.36 -12.97
C ASP A 58 13.10 -22.67 -12.21
N PRO A 59 13.29 -22.71 -10.88
CA PRO A 59 13.07 -23.92 -10.09
C PRO A 59 11.70 -24.58 -10.33
N TYR A 60 10.64 -23.77 -10.45
CA TYR A 60 9.26 -24.22 -10.71
C TYR A 60 8.88 -24.24 -12.21
N GLY A 61 9.82 -24.05 -13.13
CA GLY A 61 9.63 -24.25 -14.57
C GLY A 61 9.70 -25.73 -14.96
N SER A 62 9.53 -26.03 -16.25
CA SER A 62 9.53 -27.40 -16.79
C SER A 62 10.52 -27.62 -17.95
N ARG A 63 11.53 -26.75 -18.10
CA ARG A 63 12.55 -26.86 -19.16
C ARG A 63 13.33 -28.17 -19.12
N ALA A 64 13.61 -28.71 -17.93
CA ALA A 64 14.33 -29.98 -17.80
C ALA A 64 13.51 -31.14 -18.40
N VAL A 65 12.20 -31.22 -18.14
CA VAL A 65 11.31 -32.20 -18.74
C VAL A 65 11.26 -32.05 -20.26
N ALA A 66 11.08 -30.81 -20.75
CA ALA A 66 11.05 -30.53 -22.18
C ALA A 66 12.35 -30.93 -22.90
N ALA A 67 13.51 -30.68 -22.29
CA ALA A 67 14.79 -31.09 -22.83
C ALA A 67 14.94 -32.62 -22.90
N LEU A 68 14.54 -33.34 -21.85
CA LEU A 68 14.58 -34.81 -21.81
C LEU A 68 13.58 -35.49 -22.75
N LEU A 69 12.45 -34.83 -23.04
CA LEU A 69 11.50 -35.26 -24.08
C LEU A 69 12.10 -35.06 -25.47
N ALA A 70 12.72 -33.90 -25.73
CA ALA A 70 13.37 -33.60 -27.00
C ALA A 70 14.53 -34.57 -27.31
N ASP A 71 15.33 -34.93 -26.29
CA ASP A 71 16.40 -35.93 -26.40
C ASP A 71 15.87 -37.32 -26.82
N ARG A 72 14.61 -37.62 -26.47
CA ARG A 72 13.89 -38.85 -26.86
C ARG A 72 13.08 -38.70 -28.16
N GLY A 73 13.28 -37.63 -28.91
CA GLY A 73 12.59 -37.38 -30.17
C GLY A 73 11.12 -36.93 -30.04
N VAL A 74 10.67 -36.57 -28.83
CA VAL A 74 9.33 -36.03 -28.61
C VAL A 74 9.36 -34.51 -28.75
N SER A 75 8.61 -33.97 -29.71
CA SER A 75 8.57 -32.52 -29.94
C SER A 75 7.66 -31.82 -28.93
N THR A 76 8.07 -30.66 -28.42
CA THR A 76 7.25 -29.84 -27.52
C THR A 76 6.77 -28.56 -28.20
N ARG A 77 5.49 -28.20 -28.03
CA ARG A 77 4.91 -26.95 -28.52
C ARG A 77 4.12 -26.27 -27.41
N VAL A 78 4.38 -25.00 -27.14
CA VAL A 78 3.59 -24.19 -26.20
C VAL A 78 2.44 -23.52 -26.93
N VAL A 79 1.24 -23.60 -26.37
CA VAL A 79 0.04 -22.90 -26.83
C VAL A 79 -0.57 -22.13 -25.67
N THR A 80 -1.19 -21.00 -25.96
CA THR A 80 -1.76 -20.12 -24.91
C THR A 80 -3.24 -19.82 -25.10
N THR A 81 -3.82 -20.29 -26.19
CA THR A 81 -5.23 -20.07 -26.52
C THR A 81 -6.00 -21.38 -26.65
N LEU A 82 -7.31 -21.34 -26.37
CA LEU A 82 -8.19 -22.49 -26.57
C LEU A 82 -8.18 -22.98 -28.03
N ALA A 83 -8.16 -22.04 -29.00
CA ALA A 83 -8.21 -22.39 -30.42
C ALA A 83 -6.98 -23.22 -30.81
N GLU A 84 -5.77 -22.74 -30.48
CA GLU A 84 -4.53 -23.47 -30.74
C GLU A 84 -4.50 -24.83 -30.03
N ALA A 85 -5.00 -24.91 -28.80
CA ALA A 85 -5.06 -26.19 -28.08
C ALA A 85 -5.96 -27.21 -28.80
N ARG A 86 -7.12 -26.78 -29.29
CA ARG A 86 -8.07 -27.65 -30.02
C ARG A 86 -7.53 -28.07 -31.38
N ASP A 87 -6.84 -27.19 -32.08
CA ASP A 87 -6.27 -27.48 -33.40
C ASP A 87 -5.16 -28.54 -33.34
N THR A 88 -4.60 -28.80 -32.16
CA THR A 88 -3.59 -29.85 -31.95
C THR A 88 -4.17 -31.21 -31.58
N ALA A 89 -5.49 -31.32 -31.41
CA ALA A 89 -6.14 -32.57 -31.06
C ALA A 89 -5.91 -33.63 -32.15
N GLY A 90 -5.30 -34.75 -31.77
CA GLY A 90 -5.03 -35.86 -32.68
C GLY A 90 -4.42 -37.05 -31.95
N SER A 91 -4.38 -38.21 -32.61
CA SER A 91 -3.87 -39.45 -32.02
C SER A 91 -2.41 -39.34 -31.61
N ASP A 92 -1.63 -38.51 -32.30
CA ASP A 92 -0.18 -38.43 -32.07
C ASP A 92 0.21 -37.33 -31.09
N THR A 93 -0.79 -36.77 -30.37
CA THR A 93 -0.61 -35.65 -29.46
C THR A 93 -0.90 -36.02 -28.01
N THR A 94 -0.03 -35.58 -27.10
CA THR A 94 -0.31 -35.44 -25.67
C THR A 94 -0.55 -33.96 -25.36
N LEU A 95 -1.77 -33.58 -24.99
CA LEU A 95 -2.12 -32.23 -24.54
C LEU A 95 -1.99 -32.15 -23.01
N LEU A 96 -1.01 -31.39 -22.52
CA LEU A 96 -0.88 -31.05 -21.11
C LEU A 96 -1.58 -29.72 -20.82
N ILE A 97 -2.54 -29.71 -19.90
CA ILE A 97 -3.17 -28.49 -19.40
C ILE A 97 -2.55 -28.16 -18.04
N ALA A 98 -1.64 -27.17 -18.03
CA ALA A 98 -0.80 -26.88 -16.87
C ALA A 98 -1.58 -26.28 -15.69
N VAL A 99 -2.65 -25.51 -15.96
CA VAL A 99 -3.52 -24.94 -14.91
C VAL A 99 -4.98 -25.05 -15.33
N PRO A 100 -5.60 -26.23 -15.21
CA PRO A 100 -6.96 -26.51 -15.69
C PRO A 100 -8.03 -25.58 -15.09
N ASP A 101 -7.87 -25.19 -13.82
CA ASP A 101 -8.83 -24.34 -13.11
C ASP A 101 -8.83 -22.86 -13.57
N GLN A 102 -7.85 -22.43 -14.36
CA GLN A 102 -7.87 -21.11 -15.01
C GLN A 102 -8.81 -21.06 -16.22
N LEU A 103 -9.19 -22.22 -16.77
CA LEU A 103 -10.11 -22.28 -17.90
C LEU A 103 -11.53 -21.98 -17.44
N THR A 104 -12.25 -21.18 -18.23
CA THR A 104 -13.70 -21.00 -18.03
C THR A 104 -14.44 -22.32 -18.27
N SER A 105 -15.63 -22.49 -17.69
CA SER A 105 -16.43 -23.71 -17.90
C SER A 105 -16.74 -23.99 -19.38
N ARG A 106 -16.81 -22.94 -20.21
CA ARG A 106 -16.97 -23.08 -21.67
C ARG A 106 -15.68 -23.60 -22.32
N GLN A 107 -14.53 -23.02 -21.99
CA GLN A 107 -13.24 -23.51 -22.49
C GLN A 107 -12.99 -24.96 -22.09
N GLN A 108 -13.32 -25.33 -20.84
CA GLN A 108 -13.22 -26.70 -20.35
C GLN A 108 -14.05 -27.69 -21.20
N ARG A 109 -15.31 -27.36 -21.50
CA ARG A 109 -16.15 -28.22 -22.38
C ARG A 109 -15.57 -28.34 -23.79
N LEU A 110 -15.20 -27.21 -24.40
CA LEU A 110 -14.72 -27.18 -25.79
C LEU A 110 -13.39 -27.92 -25.97
N VAL A 111 -12.48 -27.88 -24.99
CA VAL A 111 -11.23 -28.64 -25.04
C VAL A 111 -11.48 -30.12 -24.76
N HIS A 112 -12.36 -30.46 -23.81
CA HIS A 112 -12.73 -31.83 -23.52
C HIS A 112 -13.35 -32.52 -24.75
N GLU A 113 -14.34 -31.88 -25.37
CA GLU A 113 -15.01 -32.36 -26.59
C GLU A 113 -14.02 -32.56 -27.75
N ALA A 114 -13.05 -31.65 -27.92
CA ALA A 114 -12.03 -31.79 -28.96
C ALA A 114 -11.11 -33.00 -28.73
N MET A 115 -10.79 -33.30 -27.47
CA MET A 115 -9.87 -34.38 -27.12
C MET A 115 -10.54 -35.76 -27.05
N GLU A 116 -11.80 -35.86 -26.62
CA GLU A 116 -12.52 -37.12 -26.37
C GLU A 116 -12.56 -38.06 -27.60
N GLY A 117 -12.64 -37.50 -28.82
CA GLY A 117 -12.63 -38.26 -30.07
C GLY A 117 -11.29 -38.27 -30.83
N SER A 118 -10.28 -37.57 -30.32
CA SER A 118 -9.01 -37.35 -31.04
C SER A 118 -8.09 -38.57 -31.05
N GLY A 119 -8.28 -39.48 -30.09
CA GLY A 119 -7.38 -40.60 -29.84
C GLY A 119 -6.04 -40.22 -29.20
N GLY A 120 -5.85 -38.94 -28.86
CA GLY A 120 -4.68 -38.42 -28.14
C GLY A 120 -4.77 -38.62 -26.64
N ARG A 121 -3.73 -38.19 -25.92
CA ARG A 121 -3.71 -38.16 -24.45
C ARG A 121 -3.96 -36.74 -23.95
N THR A 122 -4.77 -36.59 -22.91
CA THR A 122 -4.88 -35.35 -22.14
C THR A 122 -4.27 -35.54 -20.76
N VAL A 123 -3.41 -34.63 -20.31
CA VAL A 123 -2.84 -34.63 -18.96
C VAL A 123 -3.27 -33.36 -18.25
N LEU A 124 -3.92 -33.51 -17.09
CA LEU A 124 -4.44 -32.41 -16.28
C LEU A 124 -3.59 -32.27 -15.03
N VAL A 125 -3.00 -31.10 -14.83
CA VAL A 125 -2.14 -30.83 -13.67
C VAL A 125 -2.97 -30.20 -12.56
N THR A 126 -3.16 -30.95 -11.47
CA THR A 126 -3.84 -30.52 -10.25
C THR A 126 -5.23 -29.89 -10.49
N PRO A 127 -6.11 -30.48 -11.32
CA PRO A 127 -7.45 -29.93 -11.51
C PRO A 127 -8.27 -30.11 -10.23
N THR A 128 -9.01 -29.07 -9.84
CA THR A 128 -9.98 -29.13 -8.72
C THR A 128 -11.40 -28.92 -9.25
N ALA A 129 -11.84 -27.69 -9.42
CA ALA A 129 -13.17 -27.37 -9.92
C ALA A 129 -13.39 -27.86 -11.36
N SER A 130 -12.34 -27.84 -12.19
CA SER A 130 -12.40 -28.20 -13.60
C SER A 130 -12.43 -29.72 -13.85
N VAL A 131 -12.03 -30.55 -12.88
CA VAL A 131 -11.84 -32.00 -13.09
C VAL A 131 -13.13 -32.68 -13.52
N ARG A 132 -14.28 -32.27 -12.97
CA ARG A 132 -15.60 -32.84 -13.30
C ARG A 132 -15.99 -32.62 -14.76
N THR A 133 -15.50 -31.55 -15.40
CA THR A 133 -15.78 -31.25 -16.81
C THR A 133 -14.73 -31.84 -17.73
N LEU A 134 -13.44 -31.81 -17.35
CA LEU A 134 -12.35 -32.29 -18.19
C LEU A 134 -12.10 -33.81 -18.10
N ALA A 135 -12.52 -34.44 -16.99
CA ALA A 135 -12.41 -35.86 -16.73
C ALA A 135 -13.68 -36.37 -16.02
N PRO A 136 -14.79 -36.54 -16.75
CA PRO A 136 -16.05 -37.01 -16.18
C PRO A 136 -15.88 -38.33 -15.41
N GLY A 137 -16.51 -38.43 -14.24
CA GLY A 137 -16.37 -39.58 -13.34
C GLY A 137 -15.27 -39.42 -12.27
N ILE A 138 -14.50 -38.34 -12.32
CA ILE A 138 -13.56 -37.95 -11.25
C ILE A 138 -14.09 -36.75 -10.47
N SER A 139 -13.92 -36.77 -9.15
CA SER A 139 -14.15 -35.63 -8.26
C SER A 139 -12.96 -35.42 -7.32
N PRO A 140 -12.61 -34.17 -7.00
CA PRO A 140 -11.53 -33.90 -6.05
C PRO A 140 -12.02 -34.19 -4.64
N ASP A 141 -11.16 -34.77 -3.81
CA ASP A 141 -11.39 -34.86 -2.38
C ASP A 141 -11.06 -33.51 -1.71
N PRO A 142 -11.86 -33.03 -0.74
CA PRO A 142 -11.57 -31.78 -0.04
C PRO A 142 -10.27 -31.80 0.76
N ALA A 143 -9.80 -32.97 1.17
CA ALA A 143 -8.54 -33.14 1.89
C ALA A 143 -7.41 -33.55 0.94
N VAL A 144 -6.23 -32.98 1.18
CA VAL A 144 -5.01 -33.23 0.41
C VAL A 144 -4.18 -34.33 1.06
N ALA A 145 -3.35 -35.00 0.26
CA ALA A 145 -2.34 -35.92 0.75
C ALA A 145 -1.31 -35.17 1.60
N PHE A 146 -1.04 -35.67 2.80
CA PHE A 146 -0.03 -35.10 3.70
C PHE A 146 1.39 -35.46 3.28
N ALA A 147 1.60 -36.68 2.76
CA ALA A 147 2.87 -37.09 2.19
C ALA A 147 3.00 -36.57 0.76
N SER A 148 4.14 -35.98 0.44
CA SER A 148 4.49 -35.57 -0.93
C SER A 148 4.86 -36.78 -1.80
N THR A 149 5.53 -37.76 -1.19
CA THR A 149 6.18 -38.89 -1.85
C THR A 149 5.38 -40.17 -1.61
N LEU A 150 4.98 -40.87 -2.68
CA LEU A 150 4.07 -42.01 -2.63
C LEU A 150 4.58 -43.16 -3.50
N GLU A 151 4.22 -44.40 -3.14
CA GLU A 151 4.52 -45.60 -3.94
C GLU A 151 3.38 -45.92 -4.93
N PRO A 152 3.71 -46.47 -6.12
CA PRO A 152 2.72 -46.80 -7.13
C PRO A 152 2.02 -48.12 -6.80
N ASP A 153 0.85 -48.06 -6.15
CA ASP A 153 0.00 -49.24 -5.90
C ASP A 153 -0.99 -49.50 -7.06
N CYS A 154 -0.47 -49.76 -8.26
CA CYS A 154 -1.30 -49.96 -9.45
C CYS A 154 -0.61 -50.71 -10.59
N ALA A 155 -1.39 -51.12 -11.61
CA ALA A 155 -0.88 -51.82 -12.78
C ALA A 155 -0.39 -50.91 -13.93
N LEU A 156 -0.55 -49.59 -13.81
CA LEU A 156 -0.17 -48.64 -14.85
C LEU A 156 1.34 -48.73 -15.14
N PRO A 157 1.78 -49.09 -16.37
CA PRO A 157 3.20 -49.28 -16.66
C PRO A 157 4.05 -48.04 -16.42
N ALA A 158 3.48 -46.85 -16.59
CA ALA A 158 4.14 -45.57 -16.29
C ALA A 158 4.52 -45.45 -14.81
N ALA A 159 3.56 -45.72 -13.93
CA ALA A 159 3.74 -45.66 -12.48
C ALA A 159 4.69 -46.77 -11.99
N ARG A 160 4.53 -48.01 -12.46
CA ARG A 160 5.41 -49.12 -12.05
C ARG A 160 6.88 -48.92 -12.44
N ARG A 161 7.14 -48.37 -13.63
CA ARG A 161 8.51 -48.06 -14.07
C ARG A 161 9.09 -46.84 -13.37
N ALA A 162 8.26 -45.92 -12.89
CA ALA A 162 8.70 -44.80 -12.08
C ALA A 162 9.05 -45.24 -10.66
N GLY A 163 8.28 -46.16 -10.08
CA GLY A 163 8.40 -46.46 -8.66
C GLY A 163 7.85 -45.29 -7.84
N THR A 164 8.43 -45.11 -6.67
CA THR A 164 8.13 -43.99 -5.75
C THR A 164 8.28 -42.65 -6.46
N ALA A 165 7.35 -41.71 -6.25
CA ALA A 165 7.39 -40.39 -6.88
C ALA A 165 6.64 -39.33 -6.03
N ASP A 166 6.95 -38.06 -6.27
CA ASP A 166 6.33 -36.91 -5.59
C ASP A 166 4.98 -36.56 -6.21
N THR A 167 4.01 -37.45 -6.04
CA THR A 167 2.68 -37.30 -6.63
C THR A 167 1.61 -36.85 -5.65
N GLY A 168 1.96 -36.37 -4.45
CA GLY A 168 1.01 -35.95 -3.41
C GLY A 168 0.01 -34.84 -3.80
N GLY A 169 -0.41 -34.02 -2.84
CA GLY A 169 -1.35 -32.93 -3.13
C GLY A 169 -2.81 -33.38 -3.26
N VAL A 170 -3.48 -33.04 -4.36
CA VAL A 170 -4.92 -33.30 -4.49
C VAL A 170 -5.21 -34.79 -4.68
N ARG A 171 -6.15 -35.30 -3.89
CA ARG A 171 -6.63 -36.67 -4.00
C ARG A 171 -7.94 -36.71 -4.78
N TYR A 172 -8.23 -37.84 -5.40
CA TYR A 172 -9.38 -37.98 -6.28
C TYR A 172 -10.24 -39.18 -5.92
N VAL A 173 -11.55 -39.01 -6.07
CA VAL A 173 -12.51 -40.11 -6.12
C VAL A 173 -12.79 -40.39 -7.58
N ALA A 174 -12.52 -41.62 -8.03
CA ALA A 174 -12.71 -42.04 -9.41
C ALA A 174 -13.77 -43.14 -9.48
N ASN A 175 -14.91 -42.83 -10.10
CA ASN A 175 -16.05 -43.73 -10.27
C ASN A 175 -16.23 -44.12 -11.74
N ALA A 176 -15.13 -44.47 -12.42
CA ALA A 176 -15.12 -44.79 -13.84
C ALA A 176 -14.57 -46.20 -14.08
N ALA A 177 -15.28 -46.99 -14.90
CA ALA A 177 -14.85 -48.34 -15.25
C ALA A 177 -13.55 -48.31 -16.07
N GLY A 178 -12.60 -49.18 -15.74
CA GLY A 178 -11.30 -49.26 -16.43
C GLY A 178 -10.33 -48.13 -16.12
N ALA A 179 -10.61 -47.31 -15.09
CA ALA A 179 -9.67 -46.32 -14.60
C ALA A 179 -8.49 -46.98 -13.88
N ASP A 180 -7.26 -46.54 -14.19
CA ASP A 180 -6.11 -46.86 -13.35
C ASP A 180 -6.01 -45.82 -12.24
N ILE A 181 -5.93 -46.31 -11.01
CA ILE A 181 -5.90 -45.54 -9.76
C ILE A 181 -4.54 -45.82 -9.14
N CYS A 182 -3.67 -44.82 -9.06
CA CYS A 182 -2.28 -44.97 -8.64
C CYS A 182 -1.92 -43.97 -7.54
N TYR A 183 -0.82 -44.28 -6.83
CA TYR A 183 -0.26 -43.45 -5.76
C TYR A 183 -1.32 -43.08 -4.69
N PRO A 184 -1.83 -44.06 -3.93
CA PRO A 184 -2.86 -43.83 -2.94
C PRO A 184 -2.31 -43.06 -1.72
N SER A 185 -3.11 -42.13 -1.20
CA SER A 185 -2.90 -41.48 0.10
C SER A 185 -4.20 -41.55 0.90
N ASP A 186 -4.14 -42.24 2.05
CA ASP A 186 -5.31 -42.57 2.88
C ASP A 186 -6.47 -43.19 2.07
N GLY A 187 -6.12 -44.12 1.16
CA GLY A 187 -7.07 -44.89 0.37
C GLY A 187 -7.61 -44.20 -0.88
N LEU A 188 -7.22 -42.95 -1.17
CA LEU A 188 -7.61 -42.25 -2.41
C LEU A 188 -6.40 -42.00 -3.32
N PRO A 189 -6.52 -42.19 -4.65
CA PRO A 189 -5.44 -41.91 -5.60
C PRO A 189 -5.10 -40.44 -5.70
N THR A 190 -3.82 -40.19 -5.98
CA THR A 190 -3.33 -38.88 -6.43
C THR A 190 -3.02 -38.85 -7.93
N LEU A 191 -2.98 -40.00 -8.58
CA LEU A 191 -2.92 -40.13 -10.03
C LEU A 191 -4.05 -41.03 -10.53
N VAL A 192 -4.82 -40.53 -11.50
CA VAL A 192 -5.89 -41.32 -12.14
C VAL A 192 -5.73 -41.27 -13.66
N ARG A 193 -5.78 -42.42 -14.33
CA ARG A 193 -5.88 -42.49 -15.79
C ARG A 193 -7.25 -43.02 -16.18
N LEU A 194 -7.99 -42.23 -16.93
CA LEU A 194 -9.26 -42.63 -17.54
C LEU A 194 -9.03 -42.99 -19.01
N PRO A 195 -9.36 -44.22 -19.45
CA PRO A 195 -9.43 -44.49 -20.88
C PRO A 195 -10.55 -43.66 -21.51
N ALA A 196 -10.33 -43.14 -22.72
CA ALA A 196 -11.39 -42.50 -23.49
C ALA A 196 -12.47 -43.52 -23.86
N ALA A 197 -13.73 -43.09 -23.91
CA ALA A 197 -14.84 -43.96 -24.29
C ALA A 197 -14.73 -44.47 -25.74
N SER A 198 -14.02 -43.71 -26.60
CA SER A 198 -13.75 -44.06 -27.99
C SER A 198 -12.40 -43.50 -28.46
N GLY A 199 -11.90 -43.93 -29.61
CA GLY A 199 -10.70 -43.35 -30.24
C GLY A 199 -9.34 -43.77 -29.67
N GLY A 200 -9.29 -44.58 -28.60
CA GLY A 200 -8.03 -45.10 -28.05
C GLY A 200 -7.15 -44.07 -27.33
N GLY A 201 -7.72 -42.91 -26.99
CA GLY A 201 -7.10 -41.89 -26.16
C GLY A 201 -7.24 -42.18 -24.66
N ASP A 202 -6.68 -41.32 -23.83
CA ASP A 202 -6.87 -41.34 -22.38
C ASP A 202 -6.67 -39.96 -21.73
N THR A 203 -7.24 -39.80 -20.54
CA THR A 203 -7.08 -38.60 -19.70
C THR A 203 -6.38 -38.98 -18.41
N VAL A 204 -5.21 -38.40 -18.17
CA VAL A 204 -4.43 -38.55 -16.93
C VAL A 204 -4.67 -37.33 -16.06
N VAL A 205 -4.99 -37.55 -14.80
CA VAL A 205 -5.19 -36.53 -13.77
C VAL A 205 -4.08 -36.67 -12.73
N LEU A 206 -3.35 -35.58 -12.50
CA LEU A 206 -2.27 -35.50 -11.51
C LEU A 206 -2.68 -34.65 -10.33
N GLY A 207 -2.46 -35.13 -9.11
CA GLY A 207 -2.74 -34.42 -7.86
C GLY A 207 -1.69 -33.36 -7.52
N SER A 208 -0.47 -33.54 -7.98
CA SER A 208 0.65 -32.62 -7.79
C SER A 208 1.35 -32.29 -9.12
N PRO A 209 1.83 -31.04 -9.28
CA PRO A 209 2.71 -30.66 -10.38
C PRO A 209 4.19 -31.03 -10.14
N ASP A 210 4.57 -31.54 -8.96
CA ASP A 210 5.97 -31.58 -8.53
C ASP A 210 6.87 -32.39 -9.46
N ILE A 211 6.36 -33.50 -10.03
CA ILE A 211 7.09 -34.31 -11.02
C ILE A 211 7.46 -33.55 -12.30
N LEU A 212 6.88 -32.37 -12.53
CA LEU A 212 7.11 -31.53 -13.71
C LEU A 212 8.10 -30.40 -13.44
N TYR A 213 8.52 -30.19 -12.19
CA TYR A 213 9.41 -29.09 -11.82
C TYR A 213 10.88 -29.39 -12.01
N ASN A 214 11.61 -28.40 -12.50
CA ASN A 214 13.05 -28.48 -12.70
C ASN A 214 13.80 -28.85 -11.40
N ASN A 215 13.35 -28.36 -10.24
CA ASN A 215 14.01 -28.58 -8.96
C ASN A 215 13.63 -29.89 -8.25
N ARG A 216 12.72 -30.69 -8.83
CA ARG A 216 12.27 -31.97 -8.28
C ARG A 216 12.44 -33.13 -9.24
N LEU A 217 12.80 -32.85 -10.49
CA LEU A 217 12.76 -33.85 -11.56
C LEU A 217 13.73 -35.02 -11.31
N ASP A 218 14.85 -34.76 -10.65
CA ASP A 218 15.88 -35.72 -10.28
C ASP A 218 15.64 -36.42 -8.94
N GLU A 219 14.54 -36.10 -8.25
CA GLU A 219 14.12 -36.77 -7.03
C GLU A 219 13.26 -38.01 -7.36
N GLU A 220 13.47 -39.09 -6.62
CA GLU A 220 12.69 -40.33 -6.69
C GLU A 220 12.51 -40.84 -8.15
N GLY A 221 11.29 -41.22 -8.53
CA GLY A 221 10.87 -41.63 -9.87
C GLY A 221 10.31 -40.49 -10.73
N ASN A 222 10.47 -39.22 -10.34
CA ASN A 222 9.76 -38.08 -10.95
C ASN A 222 10.02 -37.95 -12.45
N ALA A 223 11.29 -37.95 -12.88
CA ALA A 223 11.65 -37.94 -14.29
C ALA A 223 11.03 -39.12 -15.07
N SER A 224 11.12 -40.33 -14.51
CA SER A 224 10.59 -41.53 -15.15
C SER A 224 9.08 -41.43 -15.33
N LEU A 225 8.35 -40.94 -14.33
CA LEU A 225 6.91 -40.76 -14.39
C LEU A 225 6.54 -39.68 -15.41
N ALA A 226 7.11 -38.48 -15.30
CA ALA A 226 6.82 -37.34 -16.18
C ALA A 226 7.06 -37.69 -17.66
N LEU A 227 8.20 -38.31 -17.97
CA LEU A 227 8.55 -38.67 -19.35
C LEU A 227 7.64 -39.74 -19.94
N GLN A 228 7.19 -40.71 -19.14
CA GLN A 228 6.29 -41.76 -19.62
C GLN A 228 4.85 -41.29 -19.77
N LEU A 229 4.41 -40.35 -18.93
CA LEU A 229 3.08 -39.76 -19.04
C LEU A 229 2.99 -38.82 -20.25
N LEU A 230 3.98 -37.95 -20.43
CA LEU A 230 3.99 -36.95 -21.51
C LEU A 230 4.45 -37.54 -22.84
N GLY A 231 5.52 -38.34 -22.83
CA GLY A 231 6.15 -38.92 -24.02
C GLY A 231 5.47 -40.18 -24.55
N SER A 232 4.21 -40.46 -24.18
CA SER A 232 3.46 -41.58 -24.75
C SER A 232 3.12 -41.41 -26.24
N ARG A 233 3.20 -40.17 -26.74
CA ARG A 233 2.92 -39.75 -28.12
C ARG A 233 4.10 -38.89 -28.63
N PRO A 234 4.33 -38.79 -29.94
CA PRO A 234 5.48 -38.07 -30.49
C PRO A 234 5.41 -36.54 -30.33
N HIS A 235 4.22 -35.97 -30.12
CA HIS A 235 4.04 -34.53 -29.95
C HIS A 235 3.43 -34.21 -28.58
N VAL A 236 4.08 -33.35 -27.79
CA VAL A 236 3.55 -32.82 -26.53
C VAL A 236 3.18 -31.36 -26.72
N VAL A 237 1.92 -31.04 -26.49
CA VAL A 237 1.40 -29.68 -26.54
C VAL A 237 1.16 -29.20 -25.12
N TRP A 238 1.85 -28.13 -24.76
CA TRP A 238 1.82 -27.50 -23.45
C TRP A 238 0.85 -26.33 -23.48
N TYR A 239 -0.36 -26.53 -22.96
CA TYR A 239 -1.35 -25.47 -22.85
C TYR A 239 -1.16 -24.70 -21.55
N LEU A 240 -0.70 -23.46 -21.67
CA LEU A 240 -0.56 -22.47 -20.60
C LEU A 240 -1.67 -21.41 -20.76
N PRO A 241 -2.82 -21.55 -20.08
CA PRO A 241 -3.93 -20.62 -20.25
C PRO A 241 -3.50 -19.19 -19.92
N SER A 242 -3.82 -18.24 -20.80
CA SER A 242 -3.55 -16.82 -20.61
C SER A 242 -4.84 -16.03 -20.48
N PHE A 243 -4.86 -15.03 -19.58
CA PHE A 243 -5.97 -14.08 -19.45
C PHE A 243 -6.18 -13.21 -20.72
N SER A 244 -5.20 -13.19 -21.62
CA SER A 244 -5.29 -12.50 -22.91
C SER A 244 -6.00 -13.32 -24.00
N ASP A 245 -6.42 -14.56 -23.71
CA ASP A 245 -7.22 -15.35 -24.65
C ASP A 245 -8.59 -14.67 -24.89
N PRO A 246 -8.92 -14.27 -26.12
CA PRO A 246 -10.19 -13.60 -26.41
C PRO A 246 -11.41 -14.45 -26.04
N SER A 247 -11.28 -15.79 -26.06
CA SER A 247 -12.36 -16.71 -25.68
C SER A 247 -12.66 -16.70 -24.17
N ALA A 248 -11.77 -16.14 -23.35
CA ALA A 248 -11.99 -15.97 -21.92
C ALA A 248 -12.94 -14.81 -21.59
N THR A 249 -13.18 -13.87 -22.52
CA THR A 249 -14.05 -12.70 -22.30
C THR A 249 -15.54 -12.98 -22.51
N ASP A 250 -15.89 -14.11 -23.13
CA ASP A 250 -17.27 -14.50 -23.44
C ASP A 250 -17.99 -15.17 -22.25
N SER A 251 -17.28 -15.42 -21.13
CA SER A 251 -17.92 -15.74 -19.86
C SER A 251 -18.38 -14.46 -19.18
N GLY A 252 -19.61 -14.05 -19.52
CA GLY A 252 -20.39 -12.94 -18.97
C GLY A 252 -19.69 -12.11 -17.88
N ARG A 253 -19.18 -10.93 -18.29
CA ARG A 253 -18.80 -9.77 -17.45
C ARG A 253 -18.92 -10.03 -15.94
N LYS A 254 -17.97 -10.76 -15.36
CA LYS A 254 -17.67 -10.55 -13.94
C LYS A 254 -16.97 -9.20 -13.90
N SER A 255 -17.69 -8.20 -13.39
CA SER A 255 -17.16 -6.86 -13.29
C SER A 255 -15.90 -6.90 -12.43
N PHE A 256 -14.98 -5.95 -12.59
CA PHE A 256 -13.82 -5.82 -11.70
C PHE A 256 -14.23 -5.83 -10.20
N PHE A 257 -15.45 -5.38 -9.92
CA PHE A 257 -16.08 -5.41 -8.60
C PHE A 257 -16.48 -6.80 -8.08
N ASP A 258 -16.65 -7.81 -8.95
CA ASP A 258 -16.96 -9.20 -8.56
C ASP A 258 -15.71 -9.99 -8.15
N LEU A 259 -14.51 -9.48 -8.48
CA LEU A 259 -13.23 -10.06 -8.06
C LEU A 259 -12.78 -9.53 -6.69
N LEU A 260 -13.42 -8.47 -6.18
CA LEU A 260 -13.18 -7.95 -4.85
C LEU A 260 -13.98 -8.80 -3.83
N PRO A 261 -13.33 -9.35 -2.78
CA PRO A 261 -14.05 -10.04 -1.70
C PRO A 261 -15.18 -9.16 -1.16
N SER A 262 -16.35 -9.73 -0.92
CA SER A 262 -17.59 -8.99 -0.57
C SER A 262 -17.44 -8.01 0.61
N GLY A 263 -16.48 -8.25 1.52
CA GLY A 263 -16.16 -7.35 2.64
C GLY A 263 -15.47 -6.03 2.25
N TRP A 264 -14.81 -5.93 1.10
CA TRP A 264 -14.09 -4.72 0.68
C TRP A 264 -15.03 -3.57 0.29
N LEU A 265 -16.19 -3.88 -0.27
CA LEU A 265 -17.26 -2.91 -0.52
C LEU A 265 -17.74 -2.26 0.78
N TRP A 266 -17.86 -3.04 1.86
CA TRP A 266 -18.20 -2.51 3.19
C TRP A 266 -17.09 -1.67 3.79
N GLY A 267 -15.82 -2.08 3.65
CA GLY A 267 -14.68 -1.30 4.12
C GLY A 267 -14.55 0.06 3.41
N THR A 268 -14.71 0.09 2.09
CA THR A 268 -14.69 1.34 1.31
C THR A 268 -15.88 2.24 1.62
N LEU A 269 -17.08 1.68 1.83
CA LEU A 269 -18.25 2.42 2.28
C LEU A 269 -18.05 3.03 3.67
N GLN A 270 -17.51 2.29 4.63
CA GLN A 270 -17.20 2.81 5.97
C GLN A 270 -16.19 3.96 5.91
N LEU A 271 -15.17 3.84 5.06
CA LEU A 271 -14.15 4.87 4.87
C LEU A 271 -14.75 6.13 4.23
N PHE A 272 -15.65 5.96 3.25
CA PHE A 272 -16.41 7.07 2.67
C PHE A 272 -17.31 7.76 3.70
N VAL A 273 -18.05 7.00 4.51
CA VAL A 273 -18.90 7.55 5.59
C VAL A 273 -18.06 8.30 6.62
N ALA A 274 -16.92 7.73 7.04
CA ALA A 274 -16.01 8.39 7.97
C ALA A 274 -15.46 9.71 7.39
N ALA A 275 -15.06 9.71 6.11
CA ALA A 275 -14.60 10.90 5.41
C ALA A 275 -15.72 11.96 5.28
N ALA A 276 -16.95 11.55 4.97
CA ALA A 276 -18.11 12.42 4.88
C ALA A 276 -18.45 13.05 6.24
N LEU A 277 -18.45 12.26 7.33
CA LEU A 277 -18.66 12.75 8.69
C LEU A 277 -17.55 13.72 9.12
N ALA A 278 -16.29 13.41 8.80
CA ALA A 278 -15.16 14.30 9.07
C ALA A 278 -15.29 15.61 8.27
N ALA A 279 -15.69 15.55 7.00
CA ALA A 279 -15.95 16.72 6.18
C ALA A 279 -17.11 17.54 6.75
N LEU A 280 -18.22 16.91 7.17
CA LEU A 280 -19.37 17.60 7.78
C LEU A 280 -19.00 18.27 9.10
N TRP A 281 -18.24 17.57 9.95
CA TRP A 281 -17.74 18.11 11.22
C TRP A 281 -16.85 19.32 11.00
N ARG A 282 -15.96 19.26 10.01
CA ARG A 282 -15.01 20.33 9.69
C ARG A 282 -15.63 21.47 8.88
N ALA A 283 -16.71 21.20 8.16
CA ALA A 283 -17.51 22.19 7.42
C ALA A 283 -18.48 22.97 8.31
N ARG A 284 -18.82 22.46 9.51
CA ARG A 284 -19.54 23.23 10.53
C ARG A 284 -18.63 24.35 11.06
N ARG A 285 -18.67 25.50 10.38
CA ARG A 285 -18.04 26.74 10.82
C ARG A 285 -18.59 27.11 12.21
N LEU A 286 -17.72 27.19 13.21
CA LEU A 286 -17.99 28.04 14.37
C LEU A 286 -18.03 29.48 13.84
N GLY A 287 -19.17 30.15 14.00
CA GLY A 287 -19.43 31.47 13.42
C GLY A 287 -18.40 32.54 13.82
N PRO A 288 -18.42 33.73 13.18
CA PRO A 288 -17.50 34.80 13.53
C PRO A 288 -17.60 35.11 15.03
N LEU A 289 -16.45 35.21 15.70
CA LEU A 289 -16.41 35.73 17.07
C LEU A 289 -17.04 37.12 17.03
N VAL A 290 -18.16 37.28 17.74
CA VAL A 290 -18.91 38.53 17.81
C VAL A 290 -17.95 39.61 18.32
N PRO A 291 -17.58 40.62 17.51
CA PRO A 291 -16.85 41.75 18.03
C PRO A 291 -17.83 42.54 18.91
N GLU A 292 -17.58 42.54 20.21
CA GLU A 292 -18.35 43.33 21.15
C GLU A 292 -18.25 44.81 20.75
N LYS A 293 -19.41 45.45 20.49
CA LYS A 293 -19.48 46.87 20.14
C LYS A 293 -19.13 47.69 21.38
N LEU A 294 -17.90 48.21 21.45
CA LEU A 294 -17.57 49.25 22.43
C LEU A 294 -18.36 50.52 22.05
N PRO A 295 -19.25 51.02 22.93
CA PRO A 295 -20.31 51.95 22.53
C PRO A 295 -19.86 53.40 22.28
N VAL A 296 -18.61 53.77 22.56
CA VAL A 296 -18.13 55.15 22.34
C VAL A 296 -16.66 55.15 21.96
N ALA A 297 -16.32 55.78 20.82
CA ALA A 297 -14.94 56.09 20.47
C ALA A 297 -14.46 57.28 21.33
N ILE A 298 -13.79 56.98 22.44
CA ILE A 298 -13.18 57.99 23.32
C ILE A 298 -11.88 58.46 22.66
N ARG A 299 -11.61 59.78 22.67
CA ARG A 299 -10.31 60.28 22.17
C ARG A 299 -9.18 59.70 23.02
N ALA A 300 -8.09 59.29 22.38
CA ALA A 300 -6.95 58.67 23.07
C ALA A 300 -6.42 59.53 24.24
N SER A 301 -6.49 60.87 24.11
CA SER A 301 -6.13 61.81 25.17
C SER A 301 -6.98 61.67 26.44
N GLU A 302 -8.30 61.47 26.31
CA GLU A 302 -9.22 61.33 27.45
C GLU A 302 -9.01 59.99 28.18
N ALA A 303 -8.71 58.92 27.45
CA ALA A 303 -8.42 57.61 28.03
C ALA A 303 -7.09 57.61 28.81
N VAL A 304 -6.06 58.29 28.28
CA VAL A 304 -4.78 58.45 28.96
C VAL A 304 -4.94 59.32 30.21
N GLU A 305 -5.66 60.44 30.12
CA GLU A 305 -5.90 61.32 31.27
C GLU A 305 -6.74 60.61 32.36
N GLY A 306 -7.77 59.87 31.96
CA GLY A 306 -8.57 59.04 32.87
C GLY A 306 -7.73 58.00 33.60
N ARG A 307 -6.86 57.28 32.88
CA ARG A 307 -5.92 56.31 33.47
C ARG A 307 -4.94 57.00 34.43
N ALA A 308 -4.39 58.15 34.05
CA ALA A 308 -3.46 58.91 34.90
C ALA A 308 -4.13 59.41 36.19
N ARG A 309 -5.38 59.91 36.10
CA ARG A 309 -6.19 60.29 37.27
C ARG A 309 -6.45 59.09 38.20
N LEU A 310 -6.70 57.91 37.64
CA LEU A 310 -6.87 56.68 38.43
C LEU A 310 -5.57 56.25 39.12
N TYR A 311 -4.41 56.27 38.43
CA TYR A 311 -3.13 55.94 39.07
C TYR A 311 -2.78 56.91 40.19
N ARG A 312 -3.02 58.20 39.99
CA ARG A 312 -2.84 59.22 41.04
C ARG A 312 -3.80 59.00 42.22
N LYS A 313 -5.09 58.77 41.98
CA LYS A 313 -6.08 58.51 43.05
C LYS A 313 -5.71 57.27 43.88
N ALA A 314 -5.14 56.25 43.24
CA ALA A 314 -4.71 55.02 43.90
C ALA A 314 -3.28 55.08 44.47
N ASN A 315 -2.57 56.21 44.37
CA ASN A 315 -1.13 56.33 44.69
C ASN A 315 -0.27 55.22 44.04
N ALA A 316 -0.64 54.75 42.84
CA ALA A 316 -0.03 53.61 42.15
C ALA A 316 1.23 54.03 41.35
N ARG A 317 2.22 54.58 42.06
CA ARG A 317 3.48 55.10 41.50
C ARG A 317 4.32 54.01 40.82
N ASP A 318 4.30 52.82 41.40
CA ASP A 318 4.93 51.60 40.89
C ASP A 318 4.43 51.23 39.48
N ARG A 319 3.10 51.25 39.29
CA ARG A 319 2.47 50.94 38.00
C ARG A 319 2.72 52.02 36.97
N ALA A 320 2.65 53.28 37.37
CA ALA A 320 2.95 54.41 36.50
C ALA A 320 4.41 54.35 35.99
N ALA A 321 5.38 54.15 36.90
CA ALA A 321 6.79 54.00 36.54
C ALA A 321 7.05 52.80 35.64
N THR A 322 6.40 51.65 35.90
CA THR A 322 6.54 50.44 35.08
C THR A 322 5.99 50.66 33.67
N ALA A 323 4.85 51.34 33.55
CA ALA A 323 4.23 51.67 32.26
C ALA A 323 5.08 52.65 31.43
N LEU A 324 5.65 53.68 32.07
CA LEU A 324 6.57 54.61 31.41
C LEU A 324 7.83 53.86 30.92
N ARG A 325 8.50 53.10 31.80
CA ARG A 325 9.70 52.33 31.46
C ARG A 325 9.45 51.28 30.38
N SER A 326 8.32 50.57 30.41
CA SER A 326 8.00 49.57 29.37
C SER A 326 7.77 50.23 28.02
N ALA A 327 7.05 51.37 27.98
CA ALA A 327 6.80 52.12 26.77
C ALA A 327 8.08 52.73 26.19
N THR A 328 8.94 53.33 27.02
CA THR A 328 10.24 53.86 26.59
C THR A 328 11.14 52.77 26.03
N ARG A 329 11.24 51.60 26.70
CA ARG A 329 12.02 50.45 26.17
C ARG A 329 11.52 49.96 24.81
N ALA A 330 10.19 49.89 24.63
CA ALA A 330 9.60 49.48 23.36
C ALA A 330 9.85 50.49 22.22
N ARG A 331 9.96 51.79 22.52
CA ARG A 331 10.29 52.85 21.55
C ARG A 331 11.79 52.91 21.24
N LEU A 332 12.65 52.68 22.24
CA LEU A 332 14.11 52.69 22.08
C LEU A 332 14.64 51.47 21.33
N ALA A 333 14.09 50.27 21.58
CA ALA A 333 14.57 49.02 20.98
C ALA A 333 14.79 49.08 19.45
N PRO A 334 13.83 49.55 18.62
CA PRO A 334 14.04 49.64 17.17
C PRO A 334 15.09 50.69 16.77
N LEU A 335 15.31 51.74 17.58
CA LEU A 335 16.32 52.77 17.29
C LEU A 335 17.75 52.26 17.45
N VAL A 336 17.96 51.30 18.37
CA VAL A 336 19.27 50.67 18.62
C VAL A 336 19.42 49.28 18.00
N GLY A 337 18.48 48.86 17.14
CA GLY A 337 18.56 47.60 16.40
C GLY A 337 18.20 46.33 17.19
N VAL A 338 17.51 46.46 18.33
CA VAL A 338 17.05 45.34 19.16
C VAL A 338 15.62 44.93 18.75
N PRO A 339 15.32 43.62 18.51
CA PRO A 339 13.96 43.21 18.20
C PRO A 339 13.03 43.41 19.40
N LEU A 340 11.77 43.77 19.13
CA LEU A 340 10.81 44.20 20.16
C LEU A 340 10.54 43.13 21.23
N ALA A 341 10.69 41.85 20.89
CA ALA A 341 10.56 40.72 21.82
C ALA A 341 11.65 40.72 22.92
N GLN A 342 12.80 41.32 22.65
CA GLN A 342 13.93 41.47 23.59
C GLN A 342 14.03 42.87 24.19
N ALA A 343 13.04 43.76 23.98
CA ALA A 343 13.07 45.11 24.55
C ALA A 343 13.01 45.14 26.09
N HIS A 344 12.56 44.05 26.73
CA HIS A 344 12.43 43.96 28.18
C HIS A 344 13.56 43.18 28.86
N THR A 345 14.58 42.73 28.13
CA THR A 345 15.75 42.04 28.68
C THR A 345 16.92 43.03 28.84
N PRO A 346 17.35 43.33 30.08
CA PRO A 346 18.40 44.33 30.32
C PRO A 346 19.74 43.94 29.69
N GLU A 347 20.04 42.64 29.60
CA GLU A 347 21.29 42.10 29.04
C GLU A 347 21.44 42.39 27.55
N VAL A 348 20.32 42.58 26.84
CA VAL A 348 20.31 42.85 25.39
C VAL A 348 20.18 44.35 25.12
N LEU A 349 19.31 45.04 25.87
CA LEU A 349 19.00 46.44 25.59
C LEU A 349 20.07 47.41 26.12
N LEU A 350 20.64 47.17 27.30
CA LEU A 350 21.60 48.11 27.91
C LEU A 350 22.91 48.23 27.11
N PRO A 351 23.53 47.14 26.62
CA PRO A 351 24.74 47.23 25.79
C PRO A 351 24.49 47.94 24.45
N ALA A 352 23.31 47.71 23.84
CA ALA A 352 22.93 48.35 22.59
C ALA A 352 22.72 49.87 22.77
N LEU A 353 22.13 50.29 23.89
CA LEU A 353 21.98 51.70 24.24
C LEU A 353 23.31 52.38 24.59
N SER A 354 24.18 51.71 25.35
CA SER A 354 25.49 52.28 25.72
C SER A 354 26.40 52.48 24.52
N ALA A 355 26.26 51.67 23.47
CA ALA A 355 26.98 51.87 22.21
C ALA A 355 26.51 53.12 21.43
N HIS A 356 25.31 53.62 21.72
CA HIS A 356 24.70 54.76 21.05
C HIS A 356 24.84 56.08 21.82
N LEU A 357 25.09 56.02 23.14
CA LEU A 357 25.18 57.18 24.02
C LEU A 357 26.62 57.45 24.42
N HIS A 358 27.07 58.71 24.27
CA HIS A 358 28.44 59.14 24.60
C HIS A 358 28.44 60.05 25.83
N GLY A 359 28.34 59.48 27.05
CA GLY A 359 28.43 60.28 28.27
C GLY A 359 28.27 59.53 29.59
N ASP A 360 28.81 60.10 30.66
CA ASP A 360 28.65 59.68 32.06
C ASP A 360 27.28 60.07 32.62
N GLY A 361 26.21 59.54 32.02
CA GLY A 361 24.84 59.72 32.48
C GLY A 361 24.49 58.87 33.71
N PRO A 362 23.33 59.12 34.36
CA PRO A 362 22.83 58.25 35.43
C PRO A 362 22.71 56.80 34.93
N SER A 363 22.94 55.82 35.82
CA SER A 363 23.00 54.42 35.41
C SER A 363 21.75 54.00 34.64
N LEU A 364 21.90 53.64 33.36
CA LEU A 364 20.79 53.24 32.47
C LEU A 364 19.95 52.11 33.06
N HIS A 365 20.58 51.25 33.86
CA HIS A 365 19.90 50.21 34.62
C HIS A 365 18.91 50.79 35.64
N SER A 366 19.28 51.78 36.46
CA SER A 366 18.35 52.36 37.45
C SER A 366 17.21 53.14 36.78
N LEU A 367 17.48 53.75 35.62
CA LEU A 367 16.50 54.50 34.86
C LEU A 367 15.43 53.60 34.22
N LEU A 368 15.85 52.54 33.50
CA LEU A 368 14.95 51.66 32.74
C LEU A 368 14.44 50.43 33.51
N PHE A 369 15.18 49.98 34.53
CA PHE A 369 14.90 48.75 35.29
C PHE A 369 14.99 48.93 36.81
N GLY A 370 15.10 50.15 37.31
CA GLY A 370 15.28 50.42 38.74
C GLY A 370 14.04 50.23 39.60
N PRO A 371 14.17 50.45 40.93
CA PRO A 371 13.06 50.37 41.88
C PRO A 371 11.95 51.39 41.58
N PRO A 372 10.75 51.23 42.16
CA PRO A 372 9.66 52.21 42.04
C PRO A 372 10.00 53.52 42.76
N PRO A 373 9.52 54.68 42.26
CA PRO A 373 9.75 55.98 42.91
C PRO A 373 9.01 56.09 44.24
N GLY A 374 9.64 56.73 45.22
CA GLY A 374 9.10 56.87 46.59
C GLY A 374 8.00 57.93 46.73
N ASP A 375 8.04 58.98 45.92
CA ASP A 375 7.09 60.09 45.92
C ASP A 375 6.74 60.55 44.49
N ASP A 376 5.78 61.48 44.40
CA ASP A 376 5.31 62.01 43.11
C ASP A 376 6.39 62.84 42.41
N ALA A 377 7.26 63.53 43.17
CA ALA A 377 8.37 64.30 42.63
C ALA A 377 9.40 63.41 41.94
N ALA A 378 9.74 62.26 42.54
CA ALA A 378 10.62 61.26 41.93
C ALA A 378 9.99 60.60 40.69
N LEU A 379 8.67 60.44 40.64
CA LEU A 379 7.98 59.93 39.44
C LEU A 379 8.04 60.93 38.28
N ILE A 380 7.88 62.24 38.55
CA ILE A 380 8.01 63.29 37.53
C ILE A 380 9.45 63.36 37.03
N SER A 381 10.43 63.38 37.95
CA SER A 381 11.85 63.35 37.59
C SER A 381 12.22 62.11 36.76
N LEU A 382 11.64 60.95 37.06
CA LEU A 382 11.80 59.75 36.25
C LEU A 382 11.24 59.92 34.84
N ALA A 383 10.06 60.51 34.69
CA ALA A 383 9.46 60.77 33.38
C ALA A 383 10.33 61.72 32.55
N ASP A 384 10.80 62.83 33.15
CA ASP A 384 11.67 63.80 32.50
C ASP A 384 13.01 63.16 32.06
N GLN A 385 13.59 62.30 32.89
CA GLN A 385 14.82 61.57 32.54
C GLN A 385 14.61 60.54 31.41
N LEU A 386 13.47 59.86 31.38
CA LEU A 386 13.12 58.92 30.30
C LEU A 386 12.89 59.65 28.97
N ASP A 387 12.24 60.81 29.01
CA ASP A 387 12.01 61.64 27.81
C ASP A 387 13.32 62.27 27.31
N ALA A 388 14.20 62.71 28.23
CA ALA A 388 15.53 63.19 27.88
C ALA A 388 16.35 62.09 27.18
N LEU A 389 16.37 60.88 27.73
CA LEU A 389 17.04 59.72 27.12
C LEU A 389 16.48 59.39 25.73
N GLU A 390 15.14 59.39 25.58
CA GLU A 390 14.50 59.15 24.28
C GLU A 390 14.87 60.24 23.26
N SER A 391 14.98 61.49 23.70
CA SER A 391 15.37 62.61 22.83
C SER A 391 16.83 62.54 22.38
N GLU A 392 17.73 62.08 23.26
CA GLU A 392 19.16 61.92 22.98
C GLU A 392 19.40 60.79 21.98
N VAL A 393 18.77 59.63 22.17
CA VAL A 393 18.88 58.50 21.21
C VAL A 393 18.28 58.85 19.83
N ARG A 394 17.30 59.76 19.78
CA ARG A 394 16.65 60.17 18.51
C ARG A 394 17.44 61.25 17.76
N ARG A 395 18.37 61.93 18.43
CA ARG A 395 19.22 62.99 17.86
C ARG A 395 20.68 62.55 18.03
N PRO A 396 21.21 61.72 17.10
CA PRO A 396 22.53 61.12 17.23
C PRO A 396 23.66 62.15 17.29
#